data_AF-A0A256YW81-F1
#
_entry.id   AF-A0A256YW81-F1
#
_cell.length_a   1.000
_cell.length_b   1.000
_cell.length_c   1.000
_cell.angle_alpha   90.00
_cell.angle_beta   90.00
_cell.angle_gamma   90.00
#
_symmetry.space_group_name_H-M   'P 1'
#
loop_
_entity.id
_entity.type
_entity.pdbx_description
1 polymer ?
#
loop_
_entity_poly.entity_id
_entity_poly.type
_entity_poly.pdbx_seq_one_letter_code
_entity_poly.pdbx_strand_id
1 'polypeptide(L)'
;MFSGLRAFKTRRLDEFFGGAEEPSLSRGESRQEKNQDRDAASIRCEPAEASSLNNLPPSYFISATYDGKRRRAVIKLYEPKSRRIYTWYDNTGHMPYCYTNVPPEELEKIERLVKHPGFDHFETVELYNALLDRKVKVTKVVARDPLAIGGLPRGCIRDIIPEEYPKIFGDKREVKVWEAAIKYYQCYIYDRGLAPGMIYEVKDGNLILFRHEEYEKNVKRLLEEHFKDEPEDLYRYVEMWARLLEYPAPDFRRVAVDIEVFSPWVEATGLLRVPDPREAEYPVICVSFVDSEGLKRVLILKRKGVKEGSLDLPRDVLVEFYNSEKDLLSAVFRTISEYPFLITFNGDDFDLRYLFHRAERLGFNRNDIPIELGRNICLLKHGIHIDLYKFFGNRSIQVYAFSQKYRNITLNEVARALLGKAKFEITRPISELTYGELAKYCLKDSELTLELTSFNNDLVMKLLLALTRVSRMPMEDVSRQGVSRWIRSFMQYEHRRRGMLIPNKEDIIAVKGKTATKAIIKGKKYKGA
;
A
#
# COMPACT_ATOMS: atom_id res chain seq x y z
N MET A 1 15.32 -11.78 57.37
CA MET A 1 15.68 -10.41 57.77
C MET A 1 16.40 -9.75 56.62
N PHE A 2 15.82 -8.76 55.95
CA PHE A 2 16.54 -7.65 55.31
C PHE A 2 15.50 -6.59 54.94
N SER A 3 15.50 -5.52 55.73
CA SER A 3 14.74 -4.29 55.59
C SER A 3 15.46 -3.32 54.66
N GLY A 4 14.74 -2.65 53.76
CA GLY A 4 15.32 -1.55 52.98
C GLY A 4 14.45 -1.02 51.84
N LEU A 5 13.25 -0.52 52.14
CA LEU A 5 12.51 0.35 51.20
C LEU A 5 13.20 1.72 51.15
N ARG A 6 13.56 2.18 49.94
CA ARG A 6 13.85 3.59 49.65
C ARG A 6 12.77 4.15 48.73
N ALA A 7 11.92 5.00 49.31
CA ALA A 7 11.07 5.94 48.60
C ALA A 7 11.92 7.13 48.14
N PHE A 8 11.84 7.50 46.85
CA PHE A 8 12.38 8.77 46.36
C PHE A 8 11.23 9.76 46.10
N LYS A 9 11.36 10.92 46.75
CA LYS A 9 10.46 12.07 46.74
C LYS A 9 10.41 12.74 45.37
N THR A 10 9.20 13.02 44.92
CA THR A 10 8.84 13.91 43.81
C THR A 10 9.24 15.35 44.15
N ARG A 11 9.97 16.04 43.26
CA ARG A 11 10.25 17.49 43.36
C ARG A 11 9.22 18.28 42.56
N ARG A 12 8.73 19.39 43.13
CA ARG A 12 7.80 20.35 42.49
C ARG A 12 8.57 21.35 41.61
N LEU A 13 7.88 21.84 40.58
CA LEU A 13 8.40 22.68 39.49
C LEU A 13 8.71 24.14 39.88
N ASP A 14 8.52 24.53 41.14
CA ASP A 14 8.54 25.93 41.56
C ASP A 14 9.94 26.45 41.98
N GLU A 15 10.99 25.62 41.87
CA GLU A 15 12.36 25.96 42.27
C GLU A 15 13.26 26.52 41.14
N PHE A 16 12.73 26.77 39.93
CA PHE A 16 13.55 27.21 38.78
C PHE A 16 13.43 28.68 38.38
N PHE A 17 12.60 29.50 39.05
CA PHE A 17 12.44 30.91 38.66
C PHE A 17 12.49 31.84 39.88
N GLY A 18 13.64 32.48 40.09
CA GLY A 18 13.77 33.68 40.92
C GLY A 18 13.44 34.94 40.10
N GLY A 19 12.58 35.80 40.66
CA GLY A 19 12.27 37.15 40.16
C GLY A 19 13.42 38.14 40.38
N ALA A 20 13.32 39.44 40.06
CA ALA A 20 12.22 40.29 39.60
C ALA A 20 12.83 41.60 39.02
N GLU A 21 12.10 42.32 38.16
CA GLU A 21 11.70 43.73 38.35
C GLU A 21 11.02 44.31 37.08
N GLU A 22 9.83 44.89 37.27
CA GLU A 22 9.13 45.77 36.33
C GLU A 22 9.59 47.23 36.54
N PRO A 23 9.33 48.14 35.57
CA PRO A 23 8.18 49.02 35.79
C PRO A 23 7.30 49.30 34.54
N SER A 24 6.01 49.22 34.82
CA SER A 24 4.78 49.81 34.27
C SER A 24 4.72 50.82 33.09
N LEU A 25 3.60 50.66 32.35
CA LEU A 25 2.72 51.62 31.63
C LEU A 25 3.06 52.09 30.19
N SER A 26 2.32 51.57 29.20
CA SER A 26 1.11 52.21 28.61
C SER A 26 0.87 51.87 27.12
N ARG A 27 -0.43 51.81 26.80
CA ARG A 27 -1.11 52.02 25.49
C ARG A 27 -0.80 51.10 24.32
N GLY A 28 -1.91 50.67 23.71
CA GLY A 28 -1.95 49.67 22.65
C GLY A 28 -1.25 50.08 21.36
N GLU A 29 -0.84 49.06 20.62
CA GLU A 29 -0.77 49.08 19.18
C GLU A 29 -0.78 47.64 18.66
N SER A 30 -1.70 47.40 17.74
CA SER A 30 -1.83 46.21 16.92
C SER A 30 -0.54 45.93 16.16
N ARG A 31 0.17 44.84 16.50
CA ARG A 31 1.27 44.34 15.67
C ARG A 31 0.71 43.45 14.56
N GLN A 32 0.49 44.08 13.41
CA GLN A 32 0.54 43.38 12.12
C GLN A 32 1.96 42.81 11.96
N GLU A 33 2.09 41.49 12.03
CA GLU A 33 3.31 40.85 11.56
C GLU A 33 3.34 40.87 10.03
N LYS A 34 4.36 41.55 9.53
CA LYS A 34 4.67 41.77 8.12
C LYS A 34 4.82 40.43 7.42
N ASN A 35 4.01 40.24 6.38
CA ASN A 35 4.35 39.38 5.24
C ASN A 35 5.73 39.83 4.73
N GLN A 36 6.75 39.01 4.98
CA GLN A 36 7.93 39.01 4.14
C GLN A 36 7.67 38.04 3.00
N ASP A 37 7.50 38.62 1.81
CA ASP A 37 7.63 37.94 0.54
C ASP A 37 8.86 37.03 0.57
N ARG A 38 8.61 35.73 0.66
CA ARG A 38 9.58 34.74 0.20
C ARG A 38 9.25 34.52 -1.26
N ASP A 39 10.03 35.19 -2.10
CA ASP A 39 10.11 34.96 -3.52
C ASP A 39 10.02 33.47 -3.85
N ALA A 40 9.26 33.19 -4.89
CA ALA A 40 9.07 31.89 -5.51
C ALA A 40 10.42 31.24 -5.85
N ALA A 41 10.99 30.53 -4.88
CA ALA A 41 12.09 29.63 -5.10
C ALA A 41 11.59 28.51 -6.02
N SER A 42 12.30 28.36 -7.14
CA SER A 42 12.07 27.36 -8.17
C SER A 42 11.78 25.98 -7.56
N ILE A 43 10.69 25.37 -8.03
CA ILE A 43 10.31 23.99 -7.72
C ILE A 43 11.40 23.07 -8.27
N ARG A 44 12.36 22.75 -7.40
CA ARG A 44 13.06 21.48 -7.41
C ARG A 44 12.83 20.87 -6.04
N CYS A 45 11.77 20.07 -5.92
CA CYS A 45 11.88 18.89 -5.08
C CYS A 45 12.99 18.07 -5.73
N GLU A 46 14.25 18.33 -5.37
CA GLU A 46 15.29 17.37 -5.67
C GLU A 46 14.87 16.10 -4.93
N PRO A 47 14.51 15.04 -5.66
CA PRO A 47 14.34 13.76 -5.01
C PRO A 47 15.69 13.49 -4.32
N ALA A 48 15.68 12.72 -3.23
CA ALA A 48 16.78 11.79 -3.11
C ALA A 48 16.68 10.92 -4.37
N GLU A 49 17.35 11.34 -5.45
CA GLU A 49 17.62 10.50 -6.59
C GLU A 49 18.34 9.33 -5.97
N ALA A 50 17.60 8.22 -5.83
CA ALA A 50 18.19 6.95 -5.48
C ALA A 50 19.07 6.56 -6.68
N SER A 51 20.27 7.15 -6.74
CA SER A 51 21.47 6.43 -7.14
C SER A 51 21.34 5.08 -6.46
N SER A 52 21.38 4.00 -7.24
CA SER A 52 21.33 2.62 -6.74
C SER A 52 22.04 2.57 -5.40
N LEU A 53 21.28 2.37 -4.30
CA LEU A 53 21.90 2.33 -2.98
C LEU A 53 22.87 1.18 -3.01
N ASN A 54 24.17 1.49 -3.07
CA ASN A 54 25.19 0.44 -3.02
C ASN A 54 25.10 -0.25 -1.66
N ASN A 55 24.76 0.48 -0.60
CA ASN A 55 24.55 -0.08 0.72
C ASN A 55 23.30 0.52 1.39
N LEU A 56 22.49 -0.33 2.02
CA LEU A 56 21.34 0.05 2.84
C LEU A 56 21.30 -0.87 4.07
N PRO A 57 21.16 -0.32 5.29
CA PRO A 57 21.05 -1.14 6.50
C PRO A 57 19.75 -1.97 6.50
N PRO A 58 19.60 -2.90 7.46
CA PRO A 58 18.43 -3.78 7.56
C PRO A 58 17.11 -3.02 7.50
N SER A 59 16.32 -3.32 6.48
CA SER A 59 15.10 -2.63 6.08
C SER A 59 14.00 -3.62 5.70
N TYR A 60 12.75 -3.28 5.99
CA TYR A 60 11.61 -4.14 5.73
C TYR A 60 11.17 -4.06 4.27
N PHE A 61 11.07 -5.20 3.59
CA PHE A 61 10.48 -5.27 2.25
C PHE A 61 8.96 -5.07 2.34
N ILE A 62 8.47 -3.86 2.05
CA ILE A 62 7.05 -3.51 2.23
C ILE A 62 6.25 -3.48 0.93
N SER A 63 6.88 -3.19 -0.21
CA SER A 63 6.18 -3.11 -1.50
C SER A 63 7.08 -3.45 -2.69
N ALA A 64 6.47 -3.90 -3.78
CA ALA A 64 7.15 -4.21 -5.04
C ALA A 64 6.32 -3.71 -6.22
N THR A 65 7.01 -3.21 -7.25
CA THR A 65 6.41 -2.70 -8.48
C THR A 65 7.35 -2.94 -9.68
N TYR A 66 7.02 -2.35 -10.83
CA TYR A 66 7.81 -2.39 -12.06
C TYR A 66 8.03 -0.98 -12.58
N ASP A 67 9.30 -0.62 -12.83
CA ASP A 67 9.64 0.63 -13.52
C ASP A 67 9.74 0.36 -15.02
N GLY A 68 8.77 0.89 -15.78
CA GLY A 68 8.71 0.72 -17.23
C GLY A 68 9.80 1.47 -18.01
N LYS A 69 10.36 2.55 -17.44
CA LYS A 69 11.47 3.30 -18.07
C LYS A 69 12.77 2.52 -17.94
N ARG A 70 13.04 1.98 -16.74
CA ARG A 70 14.25 1.18 -16.46
C ARG A 70 14.11 -0.30 -16.82
N ARG A 71 12.87 -0.75 -17.10
CA ARG A 71 12.48 -2.14 -17.38
C ARG A 71 12.94 -3.14 -16.32
N ARG A 72 12.72 -2.79 -15.05
CA ARG A 72 13.20 -3.58 -13.90
C ARG A 72 12.13 -3.69 -12.84
N ALA A 73 12.14 -4.81 -12.11
CA ALA A 73 11.43 -4.92 -10.85
C ALA A 73 12.00 -3.91 -9.85
N VAL A 74 11.12 -3.39 -9.00
CA VAL A 74 11.45 -2.38 -8.01
C VAL A 74 10.95 -2.84 -6.66
N ILE A 75 11.80 -2.79 -5.65
CA ILE A 75 11.47 -3.13 -4.26
C ILE A 75 11.56 -1.88 -3.41
N LYS A 76 10.52 -1.63 -2.62
CA LYS A 76 10.46 -0.58 -1.62
C LYS A 76 10.79 -1.16 -0.24
N LEU A 77 11.83 -0.60 0.38
CA LEU A 77 12.42 -1.02 1.64
C LEU A 77 12.21 0.07 2.70
N TYR A 78 11.46 -0.23 3.76
CA TYR A 78 11.29 0.68 4.89
C TYR A 78 12.42 0.50 5.90
N GLU A 79 13.26 1.51 6.07
CA GLU A 79 14.38 1.48 7.01
C GLU A 79 13.93 2.07 8.36
N PRO A 80 13.94 1.27 9.44
CA PRO A 80 13.28 1.62 10.70
C PRO A 80 13.96 2.74 11.48
N LYS A 81 15.27 3.00 11.31
CA LYS A 81 15.97 4.07 12.06
C LYS A 81 15.72 5.46 11.47
N SER A 82 15.90 5.60 10.16
CA SER A 82 15.63 6.83 9.41
C SER A 82 14.14 7.05 9.17
N ARG A 83 13.32 5.99 9.34
CA ARG A 83 11.86 6.01 9.15
C ARG A 83 11.49 6.53 7.76
N ARG A 84 12.17 6.00 6.74
CA ARG A 84 12.02 6.34 5.32
C ARG A 84 11.91 5.08 4.47
N ILE A 85 11.33 5.23 3.29
CA ILE A 85 11.31 4.19 2.27
C ILE A 85 12.39 4.47 1.25
N TYR A 86 13.15 3.42 0.93
CA TYR A 86 14.17 3.40 -0.08
C TYR A 86 13.77 2.47 -1.22
N THR A 87 14.21 2.81 -2.42
CA THR A 87 13.90 2.05 -3.63
C THR A 87 15.13 1.29 -4.09
N TRP A 88 15.02 -0.03 -4.18
CA TRP A 88 16.02 -0.90 -4.79
C TRP A 88 15.54 -1.39 -6.15
N TYR A 89 16.42 -1.36 -7.14
CA TYR A 89 16.14 -1.78 -8.51
C TYR A 89 16.79 -3.12 -8.79
N ASP A 90 16.07 -4.01 -9.46
CA ASP A 90 16.62 -5.29 -9.88
C ASP A 90 17.93 -5.13 -10.67
N ASN A 91 18.90 -5.96 -10.32
CA ASN A 91 20.20 -6.07 -10.98
C ASN A 91 20.45 -7.48 -11.53
N THR A 92 19.43 -8.33 -11.57
CA THR A 92 19.55 -9.77 -11.88
C THR A 92 19.24 -10.08 -13.33
N GLY A 93 18.62 -9.14 -14.06
CA GLY A 93 18.21 -9.34 -15.45
C GLY A 93 16.94 -10.18 -15.57
N HIS A 94 16.13 -10.27 -14.52
CA HIS A 94 14.88 -11.02 -14.56
C HIS A 94 13.89 -10.37 -15.54
N MET A 95 13.34 -11.14 -16.47
CA MET A 95 12.44 -10.64 -17.51
C MET A 95 11.04 -11.25 -17.39
N PRO A 96 9.98 -10.50 -17.78
CA PRO A 96 8.62 -11.03 -17.90
C PRO A 96 8.54 -12.25 -18.81
N TYR A 97 7.65 -13.20 -18.48
CA TYR A 97 7.44 -14.37 -19.32
C TYR A 97 6.07 -15.01 -19.12
N CYS A 98 5.70 -15.93 -20.02
CA CYS A 98 4.65 -16.93 -19.83
C CYS A 98 5.12 -18.30 -20.34
N TYR A 99 4.40 -19.37 -20.03
CA TYR A 99 4.69 -20.71 -20.54
C TYR A 99 3.67 -21.16 -21.59
N THR A 100 4.08 -22.04 -22.50
CA THR A 100 3.20 -22.68 -23.47
C THR A 100 3.61 -24.13 -23.76
N ASN A 101 2.66 -24.97 -24.16
CA ASN A 101 2.94 -26.34 -24.61
C ASN A 101 3.41 -26.42 -26.07
N VAL A 102 3.43 -25.30 -26.78
CA VAL A 102 3.91 -25.22 -28.16
C VAL A 102 5.44 -25.19 -28.15
N PRO A 103 6.13 -26.06 -28.89
CA PRO A 103 7.59 -26.10 -28.93
C PRO A 103 8.16 -24.90 -29.70
N PRO A 104 9.42 -24.50 -29.45
CA PRO A 104 10.02 -23.31 -30.04
C PRO A 104 9.96 -23.31 -31.58
N GLU A 105 10.20 -24.45 -32.23
CA GLU A 105 10.26 -24.55 -33.70
C GLU A 105 8.90 -24.29 -34.38
N GLU A 106 7.80 -24.49 -33.65
CA GLU A 106 6.45 -24.14 -34.12
C GLU A 106 6.13 -22.67 -33.82
N LEU A 107 6.58 -22.15 -32.67
CA LEU A 107 6.39 -20.74 -32.30
C LEU A 107 7.15 -19.78 -33.22
N GLU A 108 8.34 -20.16 -33.68
CA GLU A 108 9.16 -19.38 -34.62
C GLU A 108 8.43 -19.12 -35.96
N LYS A 109 7.49 -19.98 -36.34
CA LYS A 109 6.69 -19.83 -37.57
C LYS A 109 5.50 -18.87 -37.38
N ILE A 110 5.20 -18.48 -36.14
CA ILE A 110 4.15 -17.50 -35.85
C ILE A 110 4.74 -16.10 -36.00
N GLU A 111 4.70 -15.54 -37.22
CA GLU A 111 5.32 -14.24 -37.50
C GLU A 111 4.86 -13.12 -36.57
N ARG A 112 3.55 -13.09 -36.25
CA ARG A 112 2.96 -12.07 -35.36
C ARG A 112 3.54 -12.13 -33.94
N LEU A 113 3.99 -13.30 -33.50
CA LEU A 113 4.65 -13.49 -32.20
C LEU A 113 6.11 -13.04 -32.27
N VAL A 114 6.89 -13.54 -33.23
CA VAL A 114 8.33 -13.26 -33.34
C VAL A 114 8.59 -11.78 -33.67
N LYS A 115 7.70 -11.15 -34.46
CA LYS A 115 7.76 -9.71 -34.78
C LYS A 115 7.11 -8.83 -33.71
N HIS A 116 6.57 -9.39 -32.62
CA HIS A 116 5.95 -8.60 -31.56
C HIS A 116 7.01 -7.71 -30.89
N PRO A 117 6.77 -6.39 -30.71
CA PRO A 117 7.79 -5.46 -30.23
C PRO A 117 8.33 -5.78 -28.82
N GLY A 118 7.49 -6.41 -28.01
CA GLY A 118 7.85 -6.88 -26.67
C GLY A 118 8.36 -8.31 -26.60
N PHE A 119 8.42 -9.07 -27.71
CA PHE A 119 9.03 -10.40 -27.71
C PHE A 119 10.55 -10.30 -27.53
N ASP A 120 11.13 -11.25 -26.82
CA ASP A 120 12.58 -11.33 -26.63
C ASP A 120 13.16 -12.64 -27.18
N HIS A 121 12.89 -13.76 -26.52
CA HIS A 121 13.36 -15.08 -26.95
C HIS A 121 12.51 -16.21 -26.36
N PHE A 122 12.82 -17.45 -26.78
CA PHE A 122 12.25 -18.67 -26.22
C PHE A 122 13.28 -19.42 -25.39
N GLU A 123 12.87 -19.99 -24.26
CA GLU A 123 13.65 -20.98 -23.51
C GLU A 123 12.82 -22.26 -23.40
N THR A 124 13.48 -23.42 -23.39
CA THR A 124 12.77 -24.67 -23.09
C THR A 124 13.11 -25.13 -21.67
N VAL A 125 12.08 -25.35 -20.86
CA VAL A 125 12.22 -25.71 -19.45
C VAL A 125 11.43 -26.96 -19.09
N GLU A 126 11.89 -27.69 -18.09
CA GLU A 126 11.18 -28.83 -17.52
C GLU A 126 10.52 -28.42 -16.21
N LEU A 127 9.20 -28.62 -16.10
CA LEU A 127 8.42 -28.31 -14.91
C LEU A 127 7.61 -29.53 -14.47
N TYR A 128 7.28 -29.60 -13.19
CA TYR A 128 6.36 -30.61 -12.68
C TYR A 128 4.90 -30.21 -12.89
N ASN A 129 4.15 -31.01 -13.64
CA ASN A 129 2.70 -30.81 -13.79
C ASN A 129 1.96 -31.59 -12.70
N ALA A 130 1.49 -30.86 -11.68
CA ALA A 130 0.78 -31.43 -10.54
C ALA A 130 -0.53 -32.15 -10.89
N LEU A 131 -1.19 -31.76 -11.99
CA LEU A 131 -2.46 -32.36 -12.41
C LEU A 131 -2.27 -33.70 -13.11
N LEU A 132 -1.13 -33.87 -13.78
CA LEU A 132 -0.78 -35.10 -14.52
C LEU A 132 0.23 -35.97 -13.77
N ASP A 133 0.67 -35.52 -12.61
CA ASP A 133 1.66 -36.18 -11.75
C ASP A 133 2.95 -36.58 -12.49
N ARG A 134 3.44 -35.69 -13.35
CA ARG A 134 4.65 -35.94 -14.17
C ARG A 134 5.38 -34.67 -14.54
N LYS A 135 6.66 -34.81 -14.86
CA LYS A 135 7.45 -33.75 -15.50
C LYS A 135 6.97 -33.52 -16.93
N VAL A 136 6.91 -32.26 -17.33
CA VAL A 136 6.52 -31.81 -18.67
C VAL A 136 7.56 -30.80 -19.18
N LYS A 137 7.89 -30.92 -20.46
CA LYS A 137 8.73 -29.95 -21.18
C LYS A 137 7.81 -28.86 -21.74
N VAL A 138 8.05 -27.60 -21.37
CA VAL A 138 7.27 -26.45 -21.83
C VAL A 138 8.21 -25.38 -22.41
N THR A 139 7.66 -24.54 -23.27
CA THR A 139 8.38 -23.37 -23.79
C THR A 139 8.05 -22.16 -22.94
N LYS A 140 9.09 -21.51 -22.41
CA LYS A 140 9.02 -20.20 -21.77
C LYS A 140 9.20 -19.13 -22.84
N VAL A 141 8.19 -18.27 -22.98
CA VAL A 141 8.21 -17.14 -23.90
C VAL A 141 8.59 -15.90 -23.09
N VAL A 142 9.81 -15.41 -23.30
CA VAL A 142 10.35 -14.24 -22.58
C VAL A 142 9.99 -12.97 -23.33
N ALA A 143 9.61 -11.94 -22.58
CA ALA A 143 9.21 -10.64 -23.11
C ALA A 143 9.98 -9.50 -22.43
N ARG A 144 10.12 -8.39 -23.15
CA ARG A 144 10.86 -7.19 -22.73
C ARG A 144 10.10 -6.31 -21.75
N ASP A 145 8.79 -6.49 -21.67
CA ASP A 145 7.92 -5.75 -20.76
C ASP A 145 6.68 -6.59 -20.35
N PRO A 146 6.10 -6.34 -19.16
CA PRO A 146 4.94 -7.08 -18.69
C PRO A 146 3.67 -6.88 -19.55
N LEU A 147 3.54 -5.75 -20.23
CA LEU A 147 2.35 -5.45 -21.04
C LEU A 147 2.29 -6.36 -22.26
N ALA A 148 3.45 -6.70 -22.84
CA ALA A 148 3.57 -7.66 -23.93
C ALA A 148 3.06 -9.06 -23.59
N ILE A 149 3.16 -9.51 -22.33
CA ILE A 149 2.65 -10.84 -21.93
C ILE A 149 1.12 -10.86 -21.84
N GLY A 150 0.52 -9.89 -21.15
CA GLY A 150 -0.91 -9.90 -20.87
C GLY A 150 -1.49 -8.61 -20.30
N GLY A 151 -0.79 -7.48 -20.44
CA GLY A 151 -1.23 -6.22 -19.85
C GLY A 151 -2.22 -5.43 -20.69
N LEU A 152 -2.38 -5.76 -21.98
CA LEU A 152 -3.32 -5.10 -22.88
C LEU A 152 -4.62 -5.91 -23.03
N PRO A 153 -5.73 -5.27 -23.46
CA PRO A 153 -7.00 -5.97 -23.69
C PRO A 153 -6.93 -7.07 -24.77
N ARG A 154 -6.08 -6.87 -25.80
CA ARG A 154 -5.84 -7.81 -26.90
C ARG A 154 -4.44 -7.60 -27.47
N GLY A 155 -3.98 -8.57 -28.26
CA GLY A 155 -2.72 -8.49 -29.00
C GLY A 155 -1.49 -8.70 -28.13
N CYS A 156 -1.65 -9.23 -26.92
CA CYS A 156 -0.54 -9.68 -26.10
C CYS A 156 -0.07 -11.07 -26.58
N ILE A 157 1.14 -11.46 -26.18
CA ILE A 157 1.70 -12.79 -26.43
C ILE A 157 0.75 -13.90 -25.98
N ARG A 158 0.08 -13.74 -24.84
CA ARG A 158 -0.90 -14.74 -24.35
C ARG A 158 -2.11 -14.93 -25.25
N ASP A 159 -2.47 -13.91 -26.04
CA ASP A 159 -3.61 -13.93 -26.95
C ASP A 159 -3.15 -14.40 -28.33
N ILE A 160 -1.99 -13.92 -28.80
CA ILE A 160 -1.43 -14.22 -30.13
C ILE A 160 -1.18 -15.72 -30.31
N ILE A 161 -0.57 -16.39 -29.32
CA ILE A 161 -0.22 -17.81 -29.42
C ILE A 161 -1.47 -18.68 -29.72
N PRO A 162 -2.55 -18.66 -28.92
CA PRO A 162 -3.75 -19.44 -29.21
C PRO A 162 -4.54 -18.93 -30.41
N GLU A 163 -4.49 -17.63 -30.76
CA GLU A 163 -5.17 -17.07 -31.93
C GLU A 163 -4.54 -17.51 -33.26
N GLU A 164 -3.21 -17.50 -33.37
CA GLU A 164 -2.49 -17.70 -34.63
C GLU A 164 -2.11 -19.16 -34.88
N TYR A 165 -1.85 -19.93 -33.84
CA TYR A 165 -1.43 -21.32 -33.98
C TYR A 165 -2.39 -22.18 -34.85
N PRO A 166 -3.72 -22.20 -34.62
CA PRO A 166 -4.62 -23.02 -35.44
C PRO A 166 -4.70 -22.55 -36.90
N LYS A 167 -4.40 -21.27 -37.19
CA LYS A 167 -4.38 -20.76 -38.57
C LYS A 167 -3.20 -21.31 -39.38
N ILE A 168 -2.10 -21.63 -38.70
CA ILE A 168 -0.86 -22.09 -39.34
C ILE A 168 -0.76 -23.62 -39.32
N PHE A 169 -1.21 -24.26 -38.24
CA PHE A 169 -1.01 -25.69 -38.01
C PHE A 169 -2.31 -26.50 -37.91
N GLY A 170 -3.49 -25.87 -38.04
CA GLY A 170 -4.78 -26.51 -37.81
C GLY A 170 -4.93 -27.06 -36.38
N ASP A 171 -5.69 -28.14 -36.23
CA ASP A 171 -5.98 -28.77 -34.94
C ASP A 171 -4.90 -29.76 -34.47
N LYS A 172 -3.65 -29.56 -34.90
CA LYS A 172 -2.52 -30.44 -34.56
C LYS A 172 -2.33 -30.63 -33.04
N ARG A 173 -2.64 -29.59 -32.25
CA ARG A 173 -2.64 -29.65 -30.78
C ARG A 173 -3.62 -28.64 -30.19
N GLU A 174 -4.12 -28.94 -29.00
CA GLU A 174 -4.76 -27.96 -28.14
C GLU A 174 -3.69 -27.04 -27.54
N VAL A 175 -3.76 -25.74 -27.84
CA VAL A 175 -2.78 -24.75 -27.39
C VAL A 175 -3.11 -24.25 -26.01
N LYS A 176 -2.12 -24.25 -25.12
CA LYS A 176 -2.25 -23.78 -23.75
C LYS A 176 -1.17 -22.77 -23.44
N VAL A 177 -1.58 -21.64 -22.87
CA VAL A 177 -0.67 -20.62 -22.33
C VAL A 177 -0.89 -20.52 -20.84
N TRP A 178 0.16 -20.72 -20.05
CA TRP A 178 0.12 -20.71 -18.59
C TRP A 178 0.84 -19.50 -18.02
N GLU A 179 0.46 -19.15 -16.78
CA GLU A 179 1.12 -18.11 -15.97
C GLU A 179 1.10 -16.69 -16.55
N ALA A 180 0.41 -16.46 -17.67
CA ALA A 180 0.28 -15.16 -18.33
C ALA A 180 -0.69 -14.16 -17.66
N ALA A 181 -1.21 -14.50 -16.47
CA ALA A 181 -2.10 -13.66 -15.68
C ALA A 181 -1.53 -13.32 -14.29
N ILE A 182 -0.26 -13.66 -14.04
CA ILE A 182 0.46 -13.30 -12.82
C ILE A 182 1.12 -11.95 -13.06
N LYS A 183 0.99 -11.00 -12.12
CA LYS A 183 1.63 -9.69 -12.26
C LYS A 183 3.15 -9.88 -12.24
N TYR A 184 3.88 -9.12 -13.06
CA TYR A 184 5.33 -9.32 -13.21
C TYR A 184 6.12 -9.23 -11.89
N TYR A 185 5.85 -8.24 -11.03
CA TYR A 185 6.56 -8.15 -9.75
C TYR A 185 6.25 -9.34 -8.82
N GLN A 186 5.11 -10.02 -8.99
CA GLN A 186 4.82 -11.26 -8.28
C GLN A 186 5.65 -12.41 -8.85
N CYS A 187 5.75 -12.54 -10.18
CA CYS A 187 6.68 -13.50 -10.80
C CYS A 187 8.10 -13.29 -10.28
N TYR A 188 8.57 -12.03 -10.25
CA TYR A 188 9.87 -11.67 -9.71
C TYR A 188 10.06 -12.11 -8.26
N ILE A 189 9.11 -11.79 -7.37
CA ILE A 189 9.13 -12.23 -5.96
C ILE A 189 9.24 -13.75 -5.86
N TYR A 190 8.43 -14.48 -6.64
CA TYR A 190 8.38 -15.94 -6.57
C TYR A 190 9.67 -16.58 -7.08
N ASP A 191 10.17 -16.17 -8.24
CA ASP A 191 11.39 -16.71 -8.85
C ASP A 191 12.64 -16.42 -8.02
N ARG A 192 12.70 -15.24 -7.42
CA ARG A 192 13.80 -14.84 -6.55
C ARG A 192 13.67 -15.36 -5.12
N GLY A 193 12.58 -16.07 -4.80
CA GLY A 193 12.33 -16.59 -3.45
C GLY A 193 12.21 -15.49 -2.39
N LEU A 194 11.79 -14.28 -2.76
CA LEU A 194 11.75 -13.15 -1.84
C LEU A 194 10.58 -13.27 -0.86
N ALA A 195 10.74 -12.66 0.31
CA ALA A 195 9.80 -12.71 1.41
C ALA A 195 9.32 -11.28 1.75
N PRO A 196 8.23 -10.79 1.12
CA PRO A 196 7.58 -9.55 1.52
C PRO A 196 7.31 -9.53 3.02
N GLY A 197 7.52 -8.39 3.66
CA GLY A 197 7.41 -8.15 5.09
C GLY A 197 8.61 -8.62 5.93
N MET A 198 9.60 -9.29 5.33
CA MET A 198 10.85 -9.65 5.99
C MET A 198 11.92 -8.57 5.81
N ILE A 199 13.01 -8.70 6.58
CA ILE A 199 14.09 -7.72 6.63
C ILE A 199 15.18 -8.09 5.62
N TYR A 200 15.58 -7.11 4.83
CA TYR A 200 16.65 -7.21 3.85
C TYR A 200 17.66 -6.08 4.06
N GLU A 201 18.91 -6.31 3.71
CA GLU A 201 19.92 -5.27 3.58
C GLU A 201 20.36 -5.18 2.11
N VAL A 202 20.91 -4.03 1.71
CA VAL A 202 21.59 -3.91 0.43
C VAL A 202 23.07 -3.85 0.70
N LYS A 203 23.85 -4.74 0.07
CA LYS A 203 25.31 -4.79 0.15
C LYS A 203 25.88 -4.89 -1.26
N ASP A 204 26.77 -3.95 -1.59
CA ASP A 204 27.36 -3.81 -2.94
C ASP A 204 26.30 -3.86 -4.06
N GLY A 205 25.17 -3.20 -3.82
CA GLY A 205 24.02 -3.14 -4.73
C GLY A 205 23.13 -4.38 -4.74
N ASN A 206 23.47 -5.45 -4.02
CA ASN A 206 22.71 -6.69 -3.97
C ASN A 206 21.74 -6.72 -2.78
N LEU A 207 20.52 -7.17 -3.03
CA LEU A 207 19.50 -7.35 -2.00
C LEU A 207 19.69 -8.69 -1.28
N ILE A 208 19.96 -8.66 0.02
CA ILE A 208 20.31 -9.84 0.83
C ILE A 208 19.33 -9.96 1.99
N LEU A 209 18.78 -11.16 2.22
CA LEU A 209 17.91 -11.42 3.37
C LEU A 209 18.72 -11.27 4.67
N PHE A 210 18.31 -10.33 5.52
CA PHE A 210 18.98 -10.08 6.77
C PHE A 210 18.43 -11.00 7.87
N ARG A 211 19.33 -11.79 8.47
CA ARG A 211 18.99 -12.70 9.58
C ARG A 211 19.49 -12.11 10.89
N HIS A 212 18.57 -11.71 11.76
CA HIS A 212 18.92 -11.18 13.07
C HIS A 212 19.18 -12.34 14.05
N GLU A 213 20.36 -12.37 14.67
CA GLU A 213 20.82 -13.49 15.49
C GLU A 213 19.84 -13.85 16.62
N GLU A 214 19.31 -12.85 17.31
CA GLU A 214 18.37 -13.06 18.43
C GLU A 214 17.08 -13.75 17.99
N TYR A 215 16.49 -13.33 16.86
CA TYR A 215 15.24 -13.93 16.37
C TYR A 215 15.49 -15.33 15.83
N GLU A 216 16.62 -15.57 15.17
CA GLU A 216 16.98 -16.92 14.72
C GLU A 216 17.24 -17.87 15.90
N LYS A 217 17.80 -17.39 17.02
CA LYS A 217 17.92 -18.20 18.26
C LYS A 217 16.54 -18.58 18.81
N ASN A 218 15.59 -17.65 18.84
CA ASN A 218 14.22 -17.94 19.28
C ASN A 218 13.52 -18.93 18.36
N VAL A 219 13.65 -18.78 17.04
CA VAL A 219 13.11 -19.72 16.05
C VAL A 219 13.67 -21.12 16.27
N LYS A 220 15.00 -21.25 16.44
CA LYS A 220 15.63 -22.55 16.72
C LYS A 220 15.10 -23.19 18.00
N ARG A 221 15.02 -22.42 19.09
CA ARG A 221 14.47 -22.90 20.36
C ARG A 221 13.03 -23.42 20.19
N LEU A 222 12.17 -22.67 19.51
CA LEU A 222 10.78 -23.10 19.26
C LEU A 222 10.70 -24.41 18.47
N LEU A 223 11.56 -24.58 17.48
CA LEU A 223 11.62 -25.80 16.67
C LEU A 223 12.12 -27.00 17.49
N GLU A 224 13.16 -26.81 18.29
CA GLU A 224 13.74 -27.85 19.15
C GLU A 224 12.77 -28.29 20.27
N GLU A 225 12.05 -27.34 20.87
CA GLU A 225 11.13 -27.60 21.99
C GLU A 225 9.80 -28.23 21.55
N HIS A 226 9.27 -27.84 20.38
CA HIS A 226 7.90 -28.20 19.99
C HIS A 226 7.77 -29.01 18.71
N PHE A 227 8.80 -29.07 17.85
CA PHE A 227 8.67 -29.61 16.49
C PHE A 227 9.82 -30.55 16.08
N LYS A 228 10.65 -31.00 17.01
CA LYS A 228 11.81 -31.87 16.73
C LYS A 228 11.46 -33.22 16.10
N ASP A 229 10.27 -33.75 16.39
CA ASP A 229 9.82 -35.08 15.97
C ASP A 229 8.98 -35.02 14.67
N GLU A 230 8.83 -33.83 14.07
CA GLU A 230 8.08 -33.66 12.82
C GLU A 230 8.84 -34.23 11.62
N PRO A 231 8.15 -34.80 10.62
CA PRO A 231 8.77 -35.24 9.37
C PRO A 231 9.57 -34.11 8.69
N GLU A 232 10.71 -34.45 8.08
CA GLU A 232 11.64 -33.48 7.44
C GLU A 232 10.95 -32.56 6.42
N ASP A 233 9.98 -33.08 5.67
CA ASP A 233 9.20 -32.31 4.70
C ASP A 233 8.31 -31.27 5.39
N LEU A 234 7.70 -31.62 6.52
CA LEU A 234 6.90 -30.71 7.34
C LEU A 234 7.78 -29.72 8.13
N TYR A 235 8.90 -30.18 8.68
CA TYR A 235 9.83 -29.39 9.49
C TYR A 235 10.30 -28.12 8.75
N ARG A 236 10.61 -28.24 7.45
CA ARG A 236 11.00 -27.08 6.62
C ARG A 236 9.91 -26.03 6.49
N TYR A 237 8.64 -26.44 6.48
CA TYR A 237 7.53 -25.48 6.50
C TYR A 237 7.41 -24.85 7.88
N VAL A 238 7.45 -25.65 8.95
CA VAL A 238 7.38 -25.13 10.32
C VAL A 238 8.48 -24.09 10.55
N GLU A 239 9.72 -24.36 10.15
CA GLU A 239 10.83 -23.39 10.24
C GLU A 239 10.53 -22.10 9.46
N MET A 240 10.05 -22.23 8.21
CA MET A 240 9.68 -21.07 7.40
C MET A 240 8.61 -20.23 8.10
N TRP A 241 7.54 -20.85 8.57
CA TRP A 241 6.42 -20.15 9.21
C TRP A 241 6.80 -19.55 10.56
N ALA A 242 7.53 -20.29 11.39
CA ALA A 242 8.08 -19.80 12.65
C ALA A 242 8.90 -18.53 12.40
N ARG A 243 9.80 -18.55 11.41
CA ARG A 243 10.60 -17.37 11.05
C ARG A 243 9.73 -16.18 10.61
N LEU A 244 8.71 -16.40 9.78
CA LEU A 244 7.82 -15.31 9.33
C LEU A 244 7.05 -14.67 10.50
N LEU A 245 6.73 -15.44 11.53
CA LEU A 245 5.91 -15.00 12.66
C LEU A 245 6.75 -14.42 13.82
N GLU A 246 7.96 -14.93 14.05
CA GLU A 246 8.83 -14.49 15.14
C GLU A 246 9.49 -13.12 14.89
N TYR A 247 9.73 -12.75 13.63
CA TYR A 247 10.34 -11.45 13.33
C TYR A 247 9.39 -10.31 13.71
N PRO A 248 9.85 -9.27 14.41
CA PRO A 248 8.97 -8.21 14.88
C PRO A 248 8.47 -7.33 13.73
N ALA A 249 7.38 -6.63 13.98
CA ALA A 249 6.98 -5.48 13.18
C ALA A 249 7.75 -4.22 13.63
N PRO A 250 8.18 -3.35 12.70
CA PRO A 250 8.76 -2.07 13.08
C PRO A 250 7.67 -1.09 13.51
N ASP A 251 8.07 0.02 14.13
CA ASP A 251 7.22 1.20 14.18
C ASP A 251 7.10 1.81 12.78
N PHE A 252 5.87 2.02 12.31
CA PHE A 252 5.57 2.55 10.99
C PHE A 252 5.23 4.03 11.08
N ARG A 253 6.21 4.89 10.77
CA ARG A 253 5.96 6.34 10.65
C ARG A 253 4.92 6.59 9.55
N ARG A 254 3.80 7.20 9.90
CA ARG A 254 2.66 7.30 8.99
C ARG A 254 1.88 8.59 9.22
N VAL A 255 1.15 9.01 8.19
CA VAL A 255 0.23 10.15 8.27
C VAL A 255 -1.12 9.76 7.70
N ALA A 256 -2.19 10.09 8.40
CA ALA A 256 -3.54 10.04 7.87
C ALA A 256 -3.88 11.36 7.18
N VAL A 257 -4.56 11.30 6.05
CA VAL A 257 -5.06 12.46 5.32
C VAL A 257 -6.53 12.30 4.95
N ASP A 258 -7.23 13.42 4.97
CA ASP A 258 -8.62 13.58 4.55
C ASP A 258 -8.79 14.96 3.89
N ILE A 259 -9.64 15.04 2.87
CA ILE A 259 -9.91 16.30 2.13
C ILE A 259 -11.38 16.68 2.17
N GLU A 260 -11.62 17.99 2.17
CA GLU A 260 -12.94 18.56 1.91
C GLU A 260 -12.93 19.35 0.61
N VAL A 261 -13.95 19.09 -0.20
CA VAL A 261 -14.13 19.70 -1.52
C VAL A 261 -15.39 20.55 -1.50
N PHE A 262 -15.32 21.73 -2.10
CA PHE A 262 -16.49 22.56 -2.28
C PHE A 262 -17.54 21.88 -3.17
N SER A 263 -18.81 21.93 -2.81
CA SER A 263 -19.89 21.35 -3.63
C SER A 263 -21.03 22.37 -3.81
N PRO A 264 -21.15 23.00 -4.99
CA PRO A 264 -22.23 23.94 -5.27
C PRO A 264 -23.60 23.24 -5.34
N TRP A 265 -23.64 21.93 -5.60
CA TRP A 265 -24.89 21.18 -5.59
C TRP A 265 -25.48 21.04 -4.19
N VAL A 266 -24.63 20.72 -3.21
CA VAL A 266 -25.05 20.63 -1.80
C VAL A 266 -25.53 21.99 -1.32
N GLU A 267 -24.86 23.07 -1.73
CA GLU A 267 -25.27 24.44 -1.44
C GLU A 267 -26.64 24.78 -2.07
N ALA A 268 -26.86 24.45 -3.34
CA ALA A 268 -28.08 24.81 -4.06
C ALA A 268 -29.31 23.97 -3.66
N THR A 269 -29.10 22.72 -3.22
CA THR A 269 -30.21 21.76 -3.06
C THR A 269 -30.33 21.17 -1.65
N GLY A 270 -29.33 21.34 -0.79
CA GLY A 270 -29.26 20.67 0.51
C GLY A 270 -29.06 19.14 0.43
N LEU A 271 -28.97 18.58 -0.77
CA LEU A 271 -28.82 17.13 -0.99
C LEU A 271 -27.35 16.77 -1.14
N LEU A 272 -26.93 15.74 -0.40
CA LEU A 272 -25.59 15.16 -0.50
C LEU A 272 -25.35 14.62 -1.92
N ARG A 273 -24.47 15.29 -2.66
CA ARG A 273 -23.91 14.81 -3.92
C ARG A 273 -22.39 14.86 -3.82
N VAL A 274 -21.77 13.69 -3.89
CA VAL A 274 -20.32 13.55 -3.89
C VAL A 274 -19.78 14.02 -5.25
N PRO A 275 -18.82 14.96 -5.29
CA PRO A 275 -18.16 15.37 -6.54
C PRO A 275 -17.49 14.19 -7.25
N ASP A 276 -17.42 14.22 -8.59
CA ASP A 276 -16.68 13.19 -9.33
C ASP A 276 -15.15 13.44 -9.18
N PRO A 277 -14.40 12.51 -8.56
CA PRO A 277 -12.97 12.67 -8.34
C PRO A 277 -12.14 12.57 -9.62
N ARG A 278 -12.69 12.08 -10.73
CA ARG A 278 -12.02 12.08 -12.05
C ARG A 278 -12.14 13.44 -12.73
N GLU A 279 -13.28 14.10 -12.58
CA GLU A 279 -13.51 15.43 -13.15
C GLU A 279 -12.87 16.54 -12.31
N ALA A 280 -12.85 16.37 -10.98
CA ALA A 280 -12.23 17.27 -10.01
C ALA A 280 -12.56 18.76 -10.24
N GLU A 281 -13.84 19.03 -10.54
CA GLU A 281 -14.34 20.33 -11.02
C GLU A 281 -14.17 21.45 -9.98
N TYR A 282 -14.38 21.12 -8.71
CA TYR A 282 -14.48 22.10 -7.62
C TYR A 282 -13.20 22.18 -6.78
N PRO A 283 -12.96 23.32 -6.11
CA PRO A 283 -11.75 23.50 -5.32
C PRO A 283 -11.73 22.61 -4.08
N VAL A 284 -10.53 22.13 -3.74
CA VAL A 284 -10.23 21.60 -2.41
C VAL A 284 -10.17 22.76 -1.43
N ILE A 285 -11.03 22.73 -0.41
CA ILE A 285 -11.22 23.84 0.53
C ILE A 285 -10.57 23.59 1.89
N CYS A 286 -10.36 22.34 2.26
CA CYS A 286 -9.67 21.95 3.48
C CYS A 286 -8.96 20.62 3.27
N VAL A 287 -7.78 20.46 3.87
CA VAL A 287 -7.07 19.19 3.97
C VAL A 287 -6.53 19.07 5.38
N SER A 288 -6.71 17.91 6.01
CA SER A 288 -6.16 17.64 7.32
C SER A 288 -5.11 16.52 7.26
N PHE A 289 -4.09 16.64 8.10
CA PHE A 289 -3.07 15.62 8.32
C PHE A 289 -2.91 15.36 9.81
N VAL A 290 -2.89 14.08 10.18
CA VAL A 290 -2.59 13.64 11.56
C VAL A 290 -1.55 12.54 11.46
N ASP A 291 -0.36 12.78 12.03
CA ASP A 291 0.73 11.82 11.98
C ASP A 291 0.82 10.94 13.23
N SER A 292 1.55 9.83 13.11
CA SER A 292 1.83 8.91 14.21
C SER A 292 2.75 9.47 15.30
N GLU A 293 3.30 10.67 15.11
CA GLU A 293 4.21 11.35 16.05
C GLU A 293 3.50 12.42 16.89
N GLY A 294 2.21 12.69 16.59
CA GLY A 294 1.35 13.63 17.31
C GLY A 294 1.18 14.98 16.62
N LEU A 295 1.80 15.23 15.46
CA LEU A 295 1.62 16.45 14.70
C LEU A 295 0.25 16.44 13.99
N LYS A 296 -0.51 17.52 14.20
CA LYS A 296 -1.80 17.75 13.55
C LYS A 296 -1.74 19.02 12.74
N ARG A 297 -2.06 18.93 11.45
CA ARG A 297 -2.06 20.07 10.53
C ARG A 297 -3.39 20.15 9.79
N VAL A 298 -3.89 21.37 9.62
CA VAL A 298 -5.08 21.64 8.82
C VAL A 298 -4.77 22.78 7.86
N LEU A 299 -4.89 22.51 6.57
CA LEU A 299 -4.61 23.45 5.49
C LEU A 299 -5.95 23.93 4.93
N ILE A 300 -6.20 25.24 4.94
CA ILE A 300 -7.50 25.84 4.58
C ILE A 300 -7.33 26.81 3.42
N LEU A 301 -8.19 26.70 2.41
CA LEU A 301 -8.29 27.67 1.33
C LEU A 301 -9.13 28.87 1.77
N LYS A 302 -8.57 30.08 1.71
CA LYS A 302 -9.33 31.31 1.95
C LYS A 302 -10.34 31.54 0.83
N ARG A 303 -11.59 31.80 1.22
CA ARG A 303 -12.76 31.99 0.37
C ARG A 303 -13.45 33.30 0.73
N LYS A 304 -13.88 34.06 -0.29
CA LYS A 304 -14.58 35.33 -0.07
C LYS A 304 -15.90 35.10 0.66
N GLY A 305 -16.21 35.93 1.65
CA GLY A 305 -17.49 35.89 2.38
C GLY A 305 -17.60 34.83 3.48
N VAL A 306 -16.58 34.00 3.71
CA VAL A 306 -16.57 33.01 4.80
C VAL A 306 -15.98 33.64 6.06
N LYS A 307 -16.69 33.52 7.18
CA LYS A 307 -16.21 34.00 8.48
C LYS A 307 -15.14 33.05 9.03
N GLU A 308 -14.10 33.63 9.62
CA GLU A 308 -13.04 32.87 10.27
C GLU A 308 -13.58 32.00 11.43
N GLY A 309 -14.52 32.56 12.20
CA GLY A 309 -15.09 31.90 13.37
C GLY A 309 -14.08 31.77 14.51
N SER A 310 -14.42 30.99 15.54
CA SER A 310 -13.47 30.65 16.61
C SER A 310 -12.66 29.42 16.21
N LEU A 311 -11.34 29.57 16.09
CA LEU A 311 -10.38 28.48 15.93
C LEU A 311 -10.10 27.80 17.28
N ASP A 312 -11.14 27.45 18.04
CA ASP A 312 -11.05 26.77 19.34
C ASP A 312 -10.61 25.31 19.15
N LEU A 313 -9.42 25.15 18.60
CA LEU A 313 -8.72 23.91 18.33
C LEU A 313 -7.68 23.67 19.42
N PRO A 314 -7.36 22.41 19.73
CA PRO A 314 -6.27 22.06 20.63
C PRO A 314 -4.95 22.74 20.21
N ARG A 315 -4.10 23.10 21.20
CA ARG A 315 -2.83 23.82 20.96
C ARG A 315 -1.83 23.03 20.10
N ASP A 316 -1.99 21.72 20.00
CA ASP A 316 -1.21 20.79 19.16
C ASP A 316 -1.63 20.80 17.68
N VAL A 317 -2.65 21.57 17.30
CA VAL A 317 -3.12 21.69 15.91
C VAL A 317 -2.56 22.96 15.25
N LEU A 318 -1.81 22.76 14.16
CA LEU A 318 -1.34 23.84 13.30
C LEU A 318 -2.35 24.09 12.18
N VAL A 319 -2.86 25.32 12.09
CA VAL A 319 -3.78 25.74 11.02
C VAL A 319 -3.04 26.67 10.05
N GLU A 320 -3.02 26.29 8.78
CA GLU A 320 -2.34 27.03 7.71
C GLU A 320 -3.37 27.53 6.70
N PHE A 321 -3.41 28.84 6.46
CA PHE A 321 -4.33 29.43 5.50
C PHE A 321 -3.62 29.78 4.19
N TYR A 322 -4.22 29.38 3.07
CA TYR A 322 -3.71 29.62 1.72
C TYR A 322 -4.64 30.54 0.94
N ASN A 323 -4.06 31.49 0.20
CA ASN A 323 -4.82 32.38 -0.69
C ASN A 323 -5.06 31.75 -2.08
N SER A 324 -4.30 30.72 -2.42
CA SER A 324 -4.31 30.03 -3.71
C SER A 324 -4.42 28.52 -3.48
N GLU A 325 -5.30 27.86 -4.23
CA GLU A 325 -5.44 26.40 -4.19
C GLU A 325 -4.16 25.71 -4.68
N LYS A 326 -3.42 26.34 -5.60
CA LYS A 326 -2.13 25.82 -6.08
C LYS A 326 -1.09 25.74 -4.97
N ASP A 327 -1.04 26.73 -4.08
CA ASP A 327 -0.10 26.72 -2.96
C ASP A 327 -0.52 25.69 -1.90
N LEU A 328 -1.83 25.56 -1.65
CA LEU A 328 -2.40 24.53 -0.79
C LEU A 328 -2.02 23.13 -1.29
N LEU A 329 -2.28 22.81 -2.56
CA LEU A 329 -1.95 21.49 -3.13
C LEU A 329 -0.44 21.23 -3.13
N SER A 330 0.39 22.26 -3.35
CA SER A 330 1.84 22.13 -3.26
C SER A 330 2.28 21.71 -1.86
N ALA A 331 1.69 22.30 -0.81
CA ALA A 331 1.96 21.92 0.57
C ALA A 331 1.43 20.52 0.92
N VAL A 332 0.27 20.12 0.38
CA VAL A 332 -0.27 18.76 0.48
C VAL A 332 0.69 17.74 -0.13
N PHE A 333 1.18 17.98 -1.34
CA PHE A 333 2.09 17.06 -2.04
C PHE A 333 3.46 16.97 -1.38
N ARG A 334 3.98 18.08 -0.86
CA ARG A 334 5.18 18.06 -0.05
C ARG A 334 5.00 17.16 1.18
N THR A 335 3.89 17.34 1.90
CA THR A 335 3.58 16.52 3.09
C THR A 335 3.45 15.04 2.71
N ILE A 336 2.71 14.69 1.66
CA ILE A 336 2.59 13.29 1.18
C ILE A 336 3.97 12.68 0.85
N SER A 337 4.89 13.48 0.30
CA SER A 337 6.23 13.01 -0.06
C SER A 337 7.16 12.79 1.14
N GLU A 338 6.87 13.42 2.28
CA GLU A 338 7.69 13.35 3.50
C GLU A 338 7.41 12.10 4.35
N TYR A 339 6.24 11.46 4.18
CA TYR A 339 5.84 10.29 4.96
C TYR A 339 5.98 8.98 4.18
N PRO A 340 6.54 7.91 4.79
CA PRO A 340 6.66 6.63 4.11
C PRO A 340 5.30 5.93 3.95
N PHE A 341 4.38 6.10 4.90
CA PHE A 341 3.05 5.50 4.83
C PHE A 341 1.99 6.60 4.85
N LEU A 342 1.17 6.65 3.81
CA LEU A 342 -0.02 7.49 3.75
C LEU A 342 -1.26 6.64 4.01
N ILE A 343 -2.07 7.05 4.97
CA ILE A 343 -3.30 6.38 5.36
C ILE A 343 -4.48 7.25 4.94
N THR A 344 -5.49 6.65 4.32
CA THR A 344 -6.75 7.34 3.98
C THR A 344 -7.92 6.44 4.33
N PHE A 345 -9.12 7.00 4.33
CA PHE A 345 -10.35 6.22 4.32
C PHE A 345 -11.14 6.55 3.05
N ASN A 346 -11.06 5.67 2.03
CA ASN A 346 -11.63 5.85 0.68
C ASN A 346 -10.80 6.71 -0.28
N GLY A 347 -9.48 6.82 -0.05
CA GLY A 347 -8.59 7.65 -0.86
C GLY A 347 -8.29 7.10 -2.27
N ASP A 348 -8.43 5.78 -2.51
CA ASP A 348 -8.29 5.21 -3.86
C ASP A 348 -9.42 5.69 -4.80
N ASP A 349 -10.62 5.80 -4.25
CA ASP A 349 -11.82 6.15 -4.99
C ASP A 349 -12.07 7.66 -4.98
N PHE A 350 -11.67 8.37 -3.92
CA PHE A 350 -11.93 9.82 -3.76
C PHE A 350 -10.65 10.65 -3.52
N ASP A 351 -10.12 10.74 -2.30
CA ASP A 351 -9.15 11.78 -1.89
C ASP A 351 -7.94 11.93 -2.82
N LEU A 352 -7.16 10.85 -3.00
CA LEU A 352 -5.93 10.92 -3.79
C LEU A 352 -6.20 11.06 -5.29
N ARG A 353 -7.31 10.48 -5.75
CA ARG A 353 -7.76 10.60 -7.14
C ARG A 353 -8.17 12.04 -7.45
N TYR A 354 -8.94 12.64 -6.54
CA TYR A 354 -9.38 14.03 -6.61
C TYR A 354 -8.18 14.96 -6.60
N LEU A 355 -7.25 14.80 -5.65
CA LEU A 355 -6.04 15.61 -5.56
C LEU A 355 -5.19 15.54 -6.84
N PHE A 356 -5.01 14.34 -7.41
CA PHE A 356 -4.25 14.16 -8.66
C PHE A 356 -4.90 14.94 -9.81
N HIS A 357 -6.18 14.69 -10.09
CA HIS A 357 -6.86 15.33 -11.22
C HIS A 357 -7.06 16.83 -11.01
N ARG A 358 -7.28 17.28 -9.76
CA ARG A 358 -7.34 18.70 -9.43
C ARG A 358 -6.03 19.41 -9.73
N ALA A 359 -4.91 18.79 -9.36
CA ALA A 359 -3.60 19.33 -9.67
C ALA A 359 -3.34 19.40 -11.19
N GLU A 360 -3.76 18.40 -11.96
CA GLU A 360 -3.67 18.49 -13.43
C GLU A 360 -4.45 19.69 -13.98
N ARG A 361 -5.67 19.94 -13.48
CA ARG A 361 -6.49 21.09 -13.89
C ARG A 361 -5.88 22.43 -13.52
N LEU A 362 -5.14 22.50 -12.43
CA LEU A 362 -4.42 23.70 -11.98
C LEU A 362 -3.05 23.87 -12.66
N GLY A 363 -2.71 23.01 -13.63
CA GLY A 363 -1.50 23.11 -14.44
C GLY A 363 -0.24 22.64 -13.71
N PHE A 364 -0.35 21.70 -12.75
CA PHE A 364 0.82 21.05 -12.17
C PHE A 364 1.49 20.14 -13.20
N ASN A 365 2.83 20.07 -13.15
CA ASN A 365 3.55 19.04 -13.87
C ASN A 365 3.28 17.68 -13.20
N ARG A 366 2.96 16.65 -13.99
CA ARG A 366 2.76 15.28 -13.50
C ARG A 366 3.96 14.73 -12.72
N ASN A 367 5.18 15.22 -13.01
CA ASN A 367 6.37 14.82 -12.26
C ASN A 367 6.36 15.33 -10.82
N ASP A 368 5.72 16.47 -10.55
CA ASP A 368 5.66 17.10 -9.22
C ASP A 368 4.53 16.54 -8.34
N ILE A 369 3.59 15.79 -8.93
CA ILE A 369 2.51 15.13 -8.19
C ILE A 369 3.03 13.79 -7.65
N PRO A 370 3.04 13.54 -6.33
CA PRO A 370 3.60 12.32 -5.72
C PRO A 370 2.69 11.09 -5.84
N ILE A 371 1.49 11.26 -6.38
CA ILE A 371 0.46 10.24 -6.54
C ILE A 371 0.56 9.61 -7.93
N GLU A 372 0.51 8.28 -7.99
CA GLU A 372 0.50 7.49 -9.23
C GLU A 372 -0.86 6.80 -9.39
N LEU A 373 -1.61 7.18 -10.43
CA LEU A 373 -2.90 6.59 -10.70
C LEU A 373 -2.77 5.21 -11.36
N GLY A 374 -3.35 4.20 -10.72
CA GLY A 374 -3.77 2.96 -11.36
C GLY A 374 -5.22 3.03 -11.82
N ARG A 375 -5.72 1.93 -12.41
CA ARG A 375 -7.10 1.86 -12.93
C ARG A 375 -8.16 2.21 -11.86
N ASN A 376 -8.02 1.60 -10.67
CA ASN A 376 -8.92 1.74 -9.52
C ASN A 376 -8.14 1.87 -8.20
N ILE A 377 -6.86 2.26 -8.26
CA ILE A 377 -5.99 2.40 -7.09
C ILE A 377 -5.18 3.68 -7.24
N CYS A 378 -4.72 4.23 -6.12
CA CYS A 378 -3.77 5.32 -6.05
C CYS A 378 -2.52 4.79 -5.32
N LEU A 379 -1.35 4.91 -5.95
CA LEU A 379 -0.06 4.57 -5.35
C LEU A 379 0.75 5.85 -5.13
N LEU A 380 1.90 5.72 -4.47
CA LEU A 380 2.82 6.84 -4.23
C LEU A 380 4.19 6.58 -4.86
N LYS A 381 4.82 7.62 -5.39
CA LYS A 381 6.18 7.54 -5.94
C LYS A 381 7.20 7.16 -4.87
N HIS A 382 7.16 7.82 -3.71
CA HIS A 382 8.17 7.70 -2.65
C HIS A 382 7.70 6.92 -1.42
N GLY A 383 6.38 6.83 -1.21
CA GLY A 383 5.77 6.12 -0.08
C GLY A 383 5.00 4.88 -0.50
N ILE A 384 4.18 4.37 0.42
CA ILE A 384 3.08 3.46 0.12
C ILE A 384 1.76 4.03 0.62
N HIS A 385 0.67 3.69 -0.06
CA HIS A 385 -0.67 4.12 0.32
C HIS A 385 -1.52 2.95 0.81
N ILE A 386 -2.07 3.10 2.01
CA ILE A 386 -2.99 2.14 2.63
C ILE A 386 -4.38 2.78 2.72
N ASP A 387 -5.31 2.28 1.91
CA ASP A 387 -6.72 2.66 1.99
C ASP A 387 -7.47 1.77 2.98
N LEU A 388 -7.85 2.35 4.12
CA LEU A 388 -8.58 1.64 5.18
C LEU A 388 -10.00 1.26 4.77
N TYR A 389 -10.62 1.98 3.82
CA TYR A 389 -11.95 1.60 3.32
C TYR A 389 -11.90 0.23 2.65
N LYS A 390 -10.88 -0.01 1.81
CA LYS A 390 -10.67 -1.31 1.17
C LYS A 390 -10.30 -2.39 2.18
N PHE A 391 -9.45 -2.05 3.16
CA PHE A 391 -8.99 -3.01 4.17
C PHE A 391 -10.13 -3.46 5.10
N PHE A 392 -10.88 -2.53 5.71
CA PHE A 392 -12.02 -2.87 6.55
C PHE A 392 -13.21 -3.42 5.75
N GLY A 393 -13.30 -3.08 4.45
CA GLY A 393 -14.22 -3.69 3.50
C GLY A 393 -13.94 -5.15 3.17
N ASN A 394 -12.75 -5.66 3.50
CA ASN A 394 -12.45 -7.08 3.32
C ASN A 394 -13.25 -7.94 4.31
N ARG A 395 -14.10 -8.81 3.77
CA ARG A 395 -14.99 -9.66 4.57
C ARG A 395 -14.26 -10.54 5.57
N SER A 396 -13.07 -11.04 5.24
CA SER A 396 -12.27 -11.86 6.14
C SER A 396 -11.68 -11.04 7.28
N ILE A 397 -11.27 -9.80 7.03
CA ILE A 397 -10.85 -8.87 8.09
C ILE A 397 -12.02 -8.55 9.00
N GLN A 398 -13.16 -8.18 8.43
CA GLN A 398 -14.38 -7.88 9.17
C GLN A 398 -14.82 -9.05 10.06
N VAL A 399 -14.87 -10.27 9.53
CA VAL A 399 -15.37 -11.45 10.24
C VAL A 399 -14.35 -12.04 11.20
N TYR A 400 -13.12 -12.31 10.75
CA TYR A 400 -12.15 -13.10 11.52
C TYR A 400 -11.26 -12.23 12.40
N ALA A 401 -10.78 -11.08 11.91
CA ALA A 401 -9.93 -10.20 12.71
C ALA A 401 -10.76 -9.35 13.69
N PHE A 402 -11.93 -8.88 13.25
CA PHE A 402 -12.77 -7.97 14.05
C PHE A 402 -14.12 -8.55 14.45
N SER A 403 -14.31 -9.87 14.35
CA SER A 403 -15.48 -10.59 14.88
C SER A 403 -16.85 -10.02 14.46
N GLN A 404 -16.93 -9.44 13.25
CA GLN A 404 -18.13 -8.79 12.71
C GLN A 404 -18.65 -7.63 13.60
N LYS A 405 -17.76 -6.89 14.28
CA LYS A 405 -18.13 -5.75 15.14
C LYS A 405 -18.83 -4.60 14.39
N TYR A 406 -18.56 -4.43 13.10
CA TYR A 406 -19.21 -3.47 12.22
C TYR A 406 -19.91 -4.20 11.06
N ARG A 407 -20.98 -3.61 10.52
CA ARG A 407 -21.72 -4.15 9.35
C ARG A 407 -21.46 -3.33 8.10
N ASN A 408 -21.68 -2.02 8.17
CA ASN A 408 -21.29 -1.08 7.11
C ASN A 408 -19.84 -0.63 7.30
N ILE A 409 -19.26 -0.15 6.21
CA ILE A 409 -17.82 0.14 6.09
C ILE A 409 -17.55 1.64 5.98
N THR A 410 -18.45 2.47 6.51
CA THR A 410 -18.23 3.92 6.61
C THR A 410 -17.25 4.22 7.75
N LEU A 411 -16.50 5.31 7.63
CA LEU A 411 -15.54 5.72 8.67
C LEU A 411 -16.22 5.82 10.04
N ASN A 412 -17.40 6.44 10.10
CA ASN A 412 -18.16 6.60 11.35
C ASN A 412 -18.54 5.25 11.98
N GLU A 413 -19.05 4.29 11.21
CA GLU A 413 -19.46 3.00 11.78
C GLU A 413 -18.27 2.18 12.25
N VAL A 414 -17.20 2.14 11.46
CA VAL A 414 -15.97 1.40 11.82
C VAL A 414 -15.32 2.04 13.06
N ALA A 415 -15.20 3.38 13.10
CA ALA A 415 -14.67 4.10 14.24
C ALA A 415 -15.51 3.89 15.51
N ARG A 416 -16.86 3.94 15.42
CA ARG A 416 -17.73 3.67 16.58
C ARG A 416 -17.54 2.25 17.10
N ALA A 417 -17.49 1.27 16.19
CA ALA A 417 -17.39 -0.14 16.55
C ALA A 417 -16.02 -0.54 17.13
N LEU A 418 -14.93 0.06 16.63
CA LEU A 418 -13.57 -0.34 17.00
C LEU A 418 -12.91 0.61 18.02
N LEU A 419 -13.22 1.90 17.99
CA LEU A 419 -12.62 2.93 18.83
C LEU A 419 -13.57 3.49 19.89
N GLY A 420 -14.89 3.26 19.76
CA GLY A 420 -15.90 3.92 20.60
C GLY A 420 -16.05 5.41 20.32
N LYS A 421 -15.53 5.90 19.19
CA LYS A 421 -15.53 7.32 18.78
C LYS A 421 -16.38 7.51 17.52
N ALA A 422 -16.96 8.69 17.35
CA ALA A 422 -17.81 9.02 16.21
C ALA A 422 -17.27 10.22 15.42
N LYS A 423 -17.67 10.31 14.14
CA LYS A 423 -17.54 11.54 13.34
C LYS A 423 -18.40 12.65 13.95
N PHE A 424 -18.03 13.90 13.70
CA PHE A 424 -18.92 15.02 13.98
C PHE A 424 -20.13 14.97 13.04
N GLU A 425 -21.31 15.26 13.58
CA GLU A 425 -22.52 15.38 12.77
C GLU A 425 -22.56 16.77 12.14
N ILE A 426 -22.62 16.79 10.82
CA ILE A 426 -22.82 18.01 10.06
C ILE A 426 -24.33 18.27 9.96
N THR A 427 -24.77 19.42 10.48
CA THR A 427 -26.16 19.88 10.39
C THR A 427 -26.41 20.89 9.26
N ARG A 428 -25.34 21.41 8.65
CA ARG A 428 -25.36 22.45 7.60
C ARG A 428 -24.35 22.13 6.49
N PRO A 429 -24.58 22.50 5.22
CA PRO A 429 -23.61 22.29 4.15
C PRO A 429 -22.17 22.68 4.52
N ILE A 430 -21.18 21.88 4.08
CA ILE A 430 -19.74 22.12 4.35
C ILE A 430 -19.31 23.52 3.89
N SER A 431 -19.93 24.04 2.83
CA SER A 431 -19.69 25.37 2.30
C SER A 431 -20.03 26.50 3.28
N GLU A 432 -21.02 26.30 4.16
CA GLU A 432 -21.52 27.28 5.13
C GLU A 432 -20.75 27.27 6.47
N LEU A 433 -19.90 26.26 6.68
CA LEU A 433 -19.09 26.17 7.90
C LEU A 433 -18.08 27.31 7.96
N THR A 434 -17.90 27.87 9.16
CA THR A 434 -16.77 28.75 9.46
C THR A 434 -15.45 28.00 9.29
N TYR A 435 -14.32 28.70 9.15
CA TYR A 435 -13.02 28.02 9.05
C TYR A 435 -12.72 27.15 10.29
N GLY A 436 -13.10 27.61 11.49
CA GLY A 436 -12.98 26.80 12.71
C GLY A 436 -13.81 25.51 12.68
N GLU A 437 -15.06 25.56 12.24
CA GLU A 437 -15.92 24.37 12.12
C GLU A 437 -15.41 23.40 11.05
N LEU A 438 -15.03 23.93 9.88
CA LEU A 438 -14.47 23.13 8.77
C LEU A 438 -13.18 22.43 9.20
N ALA A 439 -12.30 23.15 9.89
CA ALA A 439 -11.06 22.60 10.42
C ALA A 439 -11.29 21.49 11.42
N LYS A 440 -12.21 21.68 12.38
CA LYS A 440 -12.59 20.66 13.37
C LYS A 440 -13.17 19.41 12.70
N TYR A 441 -14.02 19.60 11.69
CA TYR A 441 -14.65 18.50 10.97
C TYR A 441 -13.63 17.65 10.21
N CYS A 442 -12.84 18.28 9.33
CA CYS A 442 -11.84 17.57 8.53
C CYS A 442 -10.76 16.93 9.43
N LEU A 443 -10.27 17.65 10.44
CA LEU A 443 -9.30 17.11 11.41
C LEU A 443 -9.84 15.85 12.09
N LYS A 444 -11.12 15.84 12.47
CA LYS A 444 -11.73 14.68 13.13
C LYS A 444 -11.66 13.42 12.26
N ASP A 445 -11.86 13.56 10.96
CA ASP A 445 -11.81 12.44 10.03
C ASP A 445 -10.40 11.86 9.89
N SER A 446 -9.38 12.72 9.77
CA SER A 446 -7.98 12.27 9.81
C SER A 446 -7.58 11.67 11.16
N GLU A 447 -8.05 12.22 12.29
CA GLU A 447 -7.80 11.65 13.62
C GLU A 447 -8.38 10.24 13.74
N LEU A 448 -9.66 10.04 13.38
CA LEU A 448 -10.29 8.73 13.38
C LEU A 448 -9.55 7.75 12.45
N THR A 449 -9.15 8.22 11.27
CA THR A 449 -8.40 7.43 10.29
C THR A 449 -7.04 6.99 10.84
N LEU A 450 -6.27 7.87 11.47
CA LEU A 450 -5.00 7.49 12.10
C LEU A 450 -5.22 6.55 13.29
N GLU A 451 -6.19 6.85 14.15
CA GLU A 451 -6.48 6.04 15.34
C GLU A 451 -6.88 4.60 14.98
N LEU A 452 -7.59 4.41 13.86
CA LEU A 452 -7.87 3.08 13.31
C LEU A 452 -6.62 2.28 12.94
N THR A 453 -5.46 2.92 12.78
CA THR A 453 -4.18 2.22 12.60
C THR A 453 -3.33 2.15 13.85
N SER A 454 -3.69 2.89 14.90
CA SER A 454 -2.86 3.08 16.11
C SER A 454 -3.42 2.38 17.34
N PHE A 455 -4.71 2.02 17.33
CA PHE A 455 -5.35 1.34 18.46
C PHE A 455 -4.73 -0.05 18.73
N ASN A 456 -4.85 -0.50 19.98
CA ASN A 456 -4.32 -1.78 20.45
C ASN A 456 -2.85 -2.03 20.06
N ASN A 457 -2.01 -1.00 20.25
CA ASN A 457 -0.58 -1.04 19.93
C ASN A 457 -0.35 -1.38 18.44
N ASP A 458 -0.86 -0.53 17.55
CA ASP A 458 -0.69 -0.64 16.09
C ASP A 458 -1.20 -1.95 15.48
N LEU A 459 -2.30 -2.51 16.02
CA LEU A 459 -2.82 -3.82 15.64
C LEU A 459 -3.02 -3.96 14.11
N VAL A 460 -3.59 -2.94 13.47
CA VAL A 460 -3.88 -2.97 12.02
C VAL A 460 -2.60 -2.98 11.20
N MET A 461 -1.60 -2.18 11.56
CA MET A 461 -0.32 -2.15 10.85
C MET A 461 0.45 -3.48 11.01
N LYS A 462 0.44 -4.05 12.23
CA LYS A 462 1.03 -5.37 12.50
C LYS A 462 0.32 -6.48 11.74
N LEU A 463 -1.01 -6.44 11.68
CA LEU A 463 -1.81 -7.39 10.91
C LEU A 463 -1.52 -7.29 9.41
N LEU A 464 -1.40 -6.09 8.85
CA LEU A 464 -1.01 -5.88 7.46
C LEU A 464 0.36 -6.50 7.16
N LEU A 465 1.35 -6.30 8.03
CA LEU A 465 2.68 -6.89 7.87
C LEU A 465 2.65 -8.42 7.97
N ALA A 466 1.92 -8.98 8.94
CA ALA A 466 1.78 -10.43 9.09
C ALA A 466 1.14 -11.06 7.83
N LEU A 467 0.06 -10.46 7.32
CA LEU A 467 -0.60 -10.91 6.10
C LEU A 467 0.29 -10.76 4.87
N THR A 468 1.12 -9.71 4.80
CA THR A 468 2.15 -9.50 3.75
C THR A 468 3.13 -10.67 3.71
N ARG A 469 3.64 -11.08 4.88
CA ARG A 469 4.56 -12.24 5.02
C ARG A 469 3.91 -13.54 4.59
N VAL A 470 2.71 -13.80 5.08
CA VAL A 470 2.00 -15.07 4.84
C VAL A 470 1.56 -15.20 3.38
N SER A 471 1.02 -14.13 2.81
CA SER A 471 0.51 -14.14 1.44
C SER A 471 1.60 -14.02 0.38
N ARG A 472 2.83 -13.61 0.76
CA ARG A 472 3.92 -13.26 -0.17
C ARG A 472 3.53 -12.12 -1.12
N MET A 473 2.81 -11.12 -0.59
CA MET A 473 2.34 -9.96 -1.36
C MET A 473 2.80 -8.64 -0.72
N PRO A 474 3.02 -7.58 -1.53
CA PRO A 474 3.17 -6.20 -1.03
C PRO A 474 2.05 -5.76 -0.07
N MET A 475 2.36 -4.89 0.90
CA MET A 475 1.38 -4.37 1.87
C MET A 475 0.19 -3.67 1.20
N GLU A 476 0.46 -2.94 0.11
CA GLU A 476 -0.56 -2.22 -0.68
C GLU A 476 -1.53 -3.16 -1.41
N ASP A 477 -1.06 -4.35 -1.79
CA ASP A 477 -1.88 -5.38 -2.41
C ASP A 477 -2.72 -6.10 -1.34
N VAL A 478 -2.12 -6.41 -0.18
CA VAL A 478 -2.82 -7.05 0.94
C VAL A 478 -3.98 -6.18 1.42
N SER A 479 -3.77 -4.87 1.56
CA SER A 479 -4.81 -3.96 2.04
C SER A 479 -6.02 -3.84 1.11
N ARG A 480 -5.88 -4.21 -0.17
CA ARG A 480 -6.91 -4.03 -1.21
C ARG A 480 -7.57 -5.32 -1.68
N GLN A 481 -6.95 -6.47 -1.43
CA GLN A 481 -7.40 -7.74 -1.99
C GLN A 481 -8.08 -8.61 -0.95
N GLY A 482 -9.02 -9.46 -1.40
CA GLY A 482 -9.71 -10.44 -0.56
C GLY A 482 -8.84 -11.66 -0.23
N VAL A 483 -9.22 -12.42 0.81
CA VAL A 483 -8.47 -13.61 1.27
C VAL A 483 -8.15 -14.63 0.18
N SER A 484 -9.06 -14.82 -0.79
CA SER A 484 -8.85 -15.77 -1.89
C SER A 484 -7.67 -15.39 -2.78
N ARG A 485 -7.34 -14.09 -2.88
CA ARG A 485 -6.16 -13.62 -3.62
C ARG A 485 -4.89 -13.79 -2.80
N TRP A 486 -4.95 -13.60 -1.48
CA TRP A 486 -3.83 -13.88 -0.58
C TRP A 486 -3.43 -15.35 -0.64
N ILE A 487 -4.41 -16.26 -0.50
CA ILE A 487 -4.20 -17.71 -0.63
C ILE A 487 -3.65 -18.05 -2.01
N ARG A 488 -4.20 -17.46 -3.08
CA ARG A 488 -3.72 -17.69 -4.44
C ARG A 488 -2.24 -17.30 -4.57
N SER A 489 -1.84 -16.15 -4.06
CA SER A 489 -0.45 -15.69 -4.14
C SER A 489 0.50 -16.62 -3.38
N PHE A 490 0.13 -17.04 -2.17
CA PHE A 490 0.87 -18.05 -1.41
C PHE A 490 0.99 -19.37 -2.18
N MET A 491 -0.11 -19.88 -2.75
CA MET A 491 -0.09 -21.13 -3.52
C MET A 491 0.77 -21.01 -4.78
N GLN A 492 0.72 -19.86 -5.48
CA GLN A 492 1.57 -19.61 -6.65
C GLN A 492 3.05 -19.59 -6.28
N TYR A 493 3.41 -18.95 -5.17
CA TYR A 493 4.77 -18.98 -4.63
C TYR A 493 5.22 -20.43 -4.34
N GLU A 494 4.39 -21.24 -3.70
CA GLU A 494 4.71 -22.63 -3.38
C GLU A 494 4.88 -23.50 -4.63
N HIS A 495 4.06 -23.30 -5.66
CA HIS A 495 4.26 -23.97 -6.96
C HIS A 495 5.62 -23.60 -7.55
N ARG A 496 5.94 -22.30 -7.58
CA ARG A 496 7.20 -21.82 -8.17
C ARG A 496 8.42 -22.34 -7.42
N ARG A 497 8.39 -22.31 -6.08
CA ARG A 497 9.45 -22.85 -5.21
C ARG A 497 9.73 -24.33 -5.45
N ARG A 498 8.69 -25.10 -5.83
CA ARG A 498 8.78 -26.54 -6.08
C ARG A 498 9.03 -26.89 -7.55
N GLY A 499 9.25 -25.90 -8.42
CA GLY A 499 9.41 -26.12 -9.86
C GLY A 499 8.15 -26.70 -10.54
N MET A 500 6.97 -26.38 -10.00
CA MET A 500 5.69 -26.86 -10.51
C MET A 500 5.07 -25.83 -11.46
N LEU A 501 4.46 -26.32 -12.53
CA LEU A 501 3.65 -25.50 -13.44
C LEU A 501 2.37 -25.07 -12.72
N ILE A 502 2.06 -23.77 -12.70
CA ILE A 502 0.80 -23.27 -12.14
C ILE A 502 -0.29 -23.47 -13.21
N PRO A 503 -1.30 -24.34 -12.96
CA PRO A 503 -2.31 -24.64 -13.96
C PRO A 503 -3.28 -23.48 -14.15
N ASN A 504 -3.91 -23.41 -15.33
CA ASN A 504 -5.06 -22.54 -15.52
C ASN A 504 -6.30 -23.14 -14.87
N LYS A 505 -7.34 -22.33 -14.71
CA LYS A 505 -8.62 -22.79 -14.17
C LYS A 505 -9.22 -23.89 -15.05
N GLU A 506 -9.10 -23.73 -16.36
CA GLU A 506 -9.60 -24.63 -17.39
C GLU A 506 -8.91 -25.99 -17.32
N ASP A 507 -7.61 -26.03 -17.01
CA ASP A 507 -6.86 -27.28 -16.83
C ASP A 507 -7.38 -28.08 -15.63
N ILE A 508 -7.65 -27.39 -14.51
CA ILE A 508 -8.21 -28.02 -13.31
C ILE A 508 -9.58 -28.61 -13.62
N ILE A 509 -10.43 -27.86 -14.36
CA ILE A 509 -11.77 -28.33 -14.74
C ILE A 509 -11.69 -29.51 -15.71
N ALA A 510 -10.76 -29.50 -16.66
CA ALA A 510 -10.61 -30.58 -17.63
C ALA A 510 -10.22 -31.91 -16.95
N VAL A 511 -9.35 -31.87 -15.93
CA VAL A 511 -8.90 -33.08 -15.22
C VAL A 511 -9.86 -33.52 -14.12
N LYS A 512 -10.40 -32.57 -13.34
CA LYS A 512 -11.19 -32.87 -12.12
C LYS A 512 -12.70 -32.71 -12.29
N GLY A 513 -13.18 -32.21 -13.43
CA GLY A 513 -14.57 -31.81 -13.63
C GLY A 513 -14.93 -30.50 -12.93
N LYS A 514 -16.23 -30.19 -12.83
CA LYS A 514 -16.70 -29.01 -12.07
C LYS A 514 -16.53 -29.24 -10.57
N THR A 515 -16.03 -28.22 -9.86
CA THR A 515 -15.88 -28.26 -8.40
C THR A 515 -17.23 -28.46 -7.71
N ALA A 516 -17.49 -29.66 -7.17
CA ALA A 516 -18.70 -30.00 -6.44
C ALA A 516 -18.53 -29.75 -4.92
N THR A 517 -18.11 -28.56 -4.51
CA THR A 517 -18.24 -28.15 -3.11
C THR A 517 -19.62 -27.56 -2.91
N LYS A 518 -20.61 -28.39 -2.57
CA LYS A 518 -21.85 -27.89 -1.93
C LYS A 518 -21.44 -27.33 -0.57
N ALA A 519 -21.60 -26.02 -0.38
CA ALA A 519 -21.51 -25.43 0.95
C ALA A 519 -22.55 -26.12 1.84
N ILE A 520 -22.11 -26.94 2.79
CA ILE A 520 -23.01 -27.54 3.78
C ILE A 520 -23.42 -26.42 4.73
N ILE A 521 -24.49 -25.71 4.38
CA ILE A 521 -25.15 -24.76 5.28
C ILE A 521 -26.03 -25.60 6.22
N LYS A 522 -25.42 -26.21 7.24
CA LYS A 522 -26.16 -26.65 8.43
C LYS A 522 -25.79 -25.74 9.59
N GLY A 523 -26.64 -24.74 9.82
CA GLY A 523 -26.90 -24.13 11.14
C GLY A 523 -25.84 -23.25 11.79
N LYS A 524 -24.57 -23.22 11.36
CA LYS A 524 -23.57 -22.28 11.90
C LYS A 524 -22.63 -21.77 10.80
N LYS A 525 -22.48 -20.43 10.83
CA LYS A 525 -21.57 -19.54 10.09
C LYS A 525 -20.41 -20.21 9.35
N TYR A 526 -20.21 -19.74 8.11
CA TYR A 526 -19.01 -19.87 7.27
C TYR A 526 -17.74 -20.29 8.06
N LYS A 527 -17.45 -21.60 8.06
CA LYS A 527 -16.08 -22.09 8.19
C LYS A 527 -15.55 -22.23 6.77
N GLY A 528 -14.83 -21.21 6.30
CA GLY A 528 -14.18 -21.24 5.00
C GLY A 528 -12.90 -22.07 5.06
N ALA A 529 -12.75 -22.96 4.07
CA ALA A 529 -11.57 -23.74 3.66
C ALA A 529 -10.80 -24.47 4.77
#